data_AF-A0A353T2A5-F1
#
_entry.id   AF-A0A353T2A5-F1
#
_cell.length_a   1.000
_cell.length_b   1.000
_cell.length_c   1.000
_cell.angle_alpha   90.00
_cell.angle_beta   90.00
_cell.angle_gamma   90.00
#
_symmetry.space_group_name_H-M   'P 1'
#
loop_
_entity.id
_entity.type
_entity.pdbx_description
1 polymer ?
#
loop_
_entity_poly.entity_id
_entity_poly.type
_entity_poly.pdbx_seq_one_letter_code
_entity_poly.pdbx_strand_id
1 'polypeptide(L)'
;ARDRKYTKNVQNFLELLDDIDNEEGIPENTGWMSHQAVWPYSSMFYAEVWLYAGNGEKAADYLYSFANHASPGRVWREEQALADSNSAEICGDMPHNWASAEFIRLVRNMLVFERAGNLELFYGLPVEWLPKEGKRLYIEKTPTRYGKITIELTLKSKGEYELAFVREKANQSPVDIILNWKGAVTESDVKLEQIGGNRWRLPAGCSKYRMKLIKASSLQ
;
A
#
# COMPACT_ATOMS: atom_id res chain seq x y z
N ALA A 1 -3.22 -25.74 -15.95
CA ALA A 1 -2.51 -25.09 -17.08
C ALA A 1 -2.83 -23.60 -17.18
N ARG A 2 -4.13 -23.22 -17.14
CA ARG A 2 -4.61 -21.83 -17.22
C ARG A 2 -4.11 -20.94 -16.06
N ASP A 3 -4.18 -21.41 -14.80
CA ASP A 3 -3.69 -20.65 -13.65
C ASP A 3 -2.19 -20.39 -13.70
N ARG A 4 -1.38 -21.41 -14.08
CA ARG A 4 0.07 -21.25 -14.25
C ARG A 4 0.42 -20.24 -15.36
N LYS A 5 -0.36 -20.19 -16.44
CA LYS A 5 -0.19 -19.20 -17.52
C LYS A 5 -0.49 -17.78 -17.02
N TYR A 6 -1.55 -17.60 -16.24
CA TYR A 6 -1.87 -16.29 -15.65
C TYR A 6 -0.81 -15.84 -14.65
N THR A 7 -0.29 -16.74 -13.82
CA THR A 7 0.84 -16.44 -12.94
C THR A 7 2.06 -15.98 -13.75
N LYS A 8 2.41 -16.67 -14.83
CA LYS A 8 3.53 -16.28 -15.70
C LYS A 8 3.32 -14.90 -16.34
N ASN A 9 2.13 -14.62 -16.86
CA ASN A 9 1.84 -13.31 -17.46
C ASN A 9 1.95 -12.17 -16.45
N VAL A 10 1.49 -12.39 -15.21
CA VAL A 10 1.66 -11.40 -14.13
C VAL A 10 3.14 -11.19 -13.84
N GLN A 11 3.92 -12.26 -13.69
CA GLN A 11 5.37 -12.13 -13.44
C GLN A 11 6.09 -11.39 -14.58
N ASN A 12 5.84 -11.76 -15.83
CA ASN A 12 6.42 -11.06 -16.98
C ASN A 12 6.05 -9.57 -17.03
N PHE A 13 4.82 -9.21 -16.61
CA PHE A 13 4.41 -7.81 -16.54
C PHE A 13 5.12 -7.06 -15.41
N LEU A 14 5.28 -7.70 -14.25
CA LEU A 14 6.04 -7.15 -13.13
C LEU A 14 7.52 -6.96 -13.47
N GLU A 15 8.12 -7.93 -14.17
CA GLU A 15 9.49 -7.84 -14.70
C GLU A 15 9.63 -6.65 -15.66
N LEU A 16 8.68 -6.47 -16.59
CA LEU A 16 8.68 -5.31 -17.48
C LEU A 16 8.62 -3.98 -16.70
N LEU A 17 7.79 -3.90 -15.65
CA LEU A 17 7.68 -2.67 -14.84
C LEU A 17 8.99 -2.37 -14.11
N ASP A 18 9.63 -3.41 -13.54
CA ASP A 18 10.93 -3.29 -12.85
C ASP A 18 12.05 -2.88 -13.81
N ASP A 19 12.02 -3.37 -15.06
CA ASP A 19 13.01 -3.02 -16.08
C ASP A 19 12.93 -1.54 -16.54
N ILE A 20 11.78 -0.89 -16.37
CA ILE A 20 11.53 0.47 -16.89
C ILE A 20 11.35 1.54 -15.81
N ASP A 21 11.61 1.23 -14.53
CA ASP A 21 11.47 2.18 -13.42
C ASP A 21 12.79 2.68 -12.82
N ASN A 22 13.90 2.53 -13.55
CA ASN A 22 15.25 2.68 -13.01
C ASN A 22 15.70 4.15 -12.79
N GLU A 23 15.26 5.12 -13.59
CA GLU A 23 15.81 6.49 -13.52
C GLU A 23 15.19 7.31 -12.38
N GLU A 24 13.86 7.38 -12.32
CA GLU A 24 13.13 8.17 -11.30
C GLU A 24 12.28 7.30 -10.35
N GLY A 25 12.46 5.98 -10.39
CA GLY A 25 11.76 5.02 -9.51
C GLY A 25 10.31 4.77 -9.89
N ILE A 26 9.86 5.23 -11.06
CA ILE A 26 8.56 4.92 -11.66
C ILE A 26 8.71 4.65 -13.16
N PRO A 27 7.80 3.84 -13.76
CA PRO A 27 7.87 3.47 -15.16
C PRO A 27 7.92 4.64 -16.16
N GLU A 28 8.99 4.67 -16.96
CA GLU A 28 9.22 5.66 -18.00
C GLU A 28 8.53 5.29 -19.33
N ASN A 29 8.28 6.30 -20.17
CA ASN A 29 7.77 6.17 -21.54
C ASN A 29 6.45 5.38 -21.63
N THR A 30 5.59 5.57 -20.62
CA THR A 30 4.28 4.95 -20.52
C THR A 30 3.13 5.86 -20.96
N GLY A 31 3.43 7.12 -21.30
CA GLY A 31 2.46 8.16 -21.70
C GLY A 31 2.50 8.52 -23.19
N TRP A 32 2.25 9.81 -23.49
CA TRP A 32 2.16 10.35 -24.85
C TRP A 32 3.42 11.12 -25.28
N MET A 33 4.25 11.57 -24.34
CA MET A 33 5.53 12.20 -24.66
C MET A 33 6.46 11.20 -25.34
N SER A 34 7.29 11.69 -26.25
CA SER A 34 8.01 10.84 -27.20
C SER A 34 9.12 9.99 -26.59
N HIS A 35 9.82 10.51 -25.56
CA HIS A 35 10.87 9.82 -24.83
C HIS A 35 11.26 10.61 -23.56
N GLN A 36 11.98 9.96 -22.63
CA GLN A 36 12.51 10.58 -21.40
C GLN A 36 11.42 11.32 -20.63
N ALA A 37 10.31 10.63 -20.41
CA ALA A 37 9.16 11.16 -19.73
C ALA A 37 8.50 10.12 -18.85
N VAL A 38 7.85 10.60 -17.81
CA VAL A 38 7.01 9.81 -16.91
C VAL A 38 5.58 10.31 -17.01
N TRP A 39 4.66 9.35 -17.02
CA TRP A 39 3.23 9.57 -16.83
C TRP A 39 2.91 9.25 -15.37
N PRO A 40 3.11 10.18 -14.41
CA PRO A 40 3.42 9.80 -13.04
C PRO A 40 2.28 9.01 -12.40
N TYR A 41 1.03 9.41 -12.61
CA TYR A 41 -0.09 8.73 -11.95
C TYR A 41 -0.31 7.28 -12.41
N SER A 42 0.19 6.90 -13.59
CA SER A 42 0.17 5.50 -14.01
C SER A 42 0.94 4.58 -13.06
N SER A 43 1.99 5.11 -12.44
CA SER A 43 2.74 4.40 -11.39
C SER A 43 1.85 4.01 -10.21
N MET A 44 0.78 4.74 -9.92
CA MET A 44 -0.17 4.34 -8.86
C MET A 44 -1.02 3.13 -9.27
N PHE A 45 -1.40 3.01 -10.55
CA PHE A 45 -2.03 1.80 -11.06
C PHE A 45 -1.08 0.60 -10.96
N TYR A 46 0.18 0.79 -11.33
CA TYR A 46 1.21 -0.25 -11.26
C TYR A 46 1.56 -0.61 -9.81
N ALA A 47 1.60 0.35 -8.89
CA ALA A 47 1.79 0.10 -7.46
C ALA A 47 0.69 -0.78 -6.89
N GLU A 48 -0.55 -0.61 -7.34
CA GLU A 48 -1.67 -1.48 -6.95
C GLU A 48 -1.54 -2.89 -7.52
N VAL A 49 -0.95 -3.04 -8.71
CA VAL A 49 -0.59 -4.35 -9.26
C VAL A 49 0.50 -5.00 -8.40
N TRP A 50 1.56 -4.28 -8.04
CA TRP A 50 2.60 -4.76 -7.11
C TRP A 50 2.01 -5.17 -5.76
N LEU A 51 1.16 -4.34 -5.17
CA LEU A 51 0.45 -4.61 -3.93
C LEU A 51 -0.43 -5.87 -4.08
N TYR A 52 -1.20 -5.98 -5.17
CA TYR A 52 -2.04 -7.16 -5.42
C TYR A 52 -1.23 -8.43 -5.73
N ALA A 53 -0.03 -8.32 -6.29
CA ALA A 53 0.90 -9.43 -6.50
C ALA A 53 1.59 -9.87 -5.20
N GLY A 54 1.58 -9.01 -4.18
CA GLY A 54 2.12 -9.27 -2.86
C GLY A 54 3.48 -8.66 -2.58
N ASN A 55 3.87 -7.67 -3.37
CA ASN A 55 5.05 -6.86 -3.16
C ASN A 55 4.64 -5.47 -2.64
N GLY A 56 4.30 -5.41 -1.35
CA GLY A 56 3.92 -4.16 -0.69
C GLY A 56 5.08 -3.16 -0.55
N GLU A 57 6.33 -3.64 -0.60
CA GLU A 57 7.53 -2.78 -0.55
C GLU A 57 7.71 -2.02 -1.86
N LYS A 58 7.70 -2.70 -3.01
CA LYS A 58 7.77 -2.03 -4.32
C LYS A 58 6.59 -1.08 -4.56
N ALA A 59 5.41 -1.42 -4.03
CA ALA A 59 4.26 -0.49 -4.05
C ALA A 59 4.52 0.79 -3.22
N ALA A 60 5.21 0.68 -2.08
CA ALA A 60 5.64 1.83 -1.30
C ALA A 60 6.71 2.64 -2.03
N ASP A 61 7.67 1.99 -2.68
CA ASP A 61 8.70 2.67 -3.48
C ASP A 61 8.06 3.55 -4.56
N TYR A 62 7.09 3.00 -5.30
CA TYR A 62 6.32 3.77 -6.29
C TYR A 62 5.55 4.93 -5.67
N LEU A 63 4.94 4.75 -4.50
CA LEU A 63 4.27 5.84 -3.78
C LEU A 63 5.23 7.01 -3.50
N TYR A 64 6.44 6.70 -3.03
CA TYR A 64 7.44 7.72 -2.73
C TYR A 64 7.99 8.39 -3.98
N SER A 65 8.35 7.61 -4.99
CA SER A 65 8.82 8.15 -6.25
C SER A 65 7.75 9.02 -6.88
N PHE A 66 6.50 8.58 -6.99
CA PHE A 66 5.39 9.41 -7.45
C PHE A 66 5.23 10.70 -6.63
N ALA A 67 5.33 10.65 -5.30
CA ALA A 67 5.26 11.84 -4.45
C ALA A 67 6.36 12.86 -4.78
N ASN A 68 7.56 12.40 -5.14
CA ASN A 68 8.68 13.26 -5.53
C ASN A 68 8.45 13.99 -6.87
N HIS A 69 7.50 13.52 -7.70
CA HIS A 69 7.10 14.19 -8.94
C HIS A 69 6.02 15.26 -8.74
N ALA A 70 5.62 15.55 -7.50
CA ALA A 70 4.70 16.63 -7.22
C ALA A 70 5.34 17.99 -7.52
N SER A 71 4.59 18.89 -8.16
CA SER A 71 4.98 20.29 -8.28
C SER A 71 5.06 20.97 -6.90
N PRO A 72 5.66 22.18 -6.80
CA PRO A 72 5.68 22.95 -5.55
C PRO A 72 4.28 23.21 -4.95
N GLY A 73 3.23 23.19 -5.79
CA GLY A 73 1.83 23.29 -5.39
C GLY A 73 1.26 22.01 -4.75
N ARG A 74 2.07 20.95 -4.62
CA ARG A 74 1.66 19.61 -4.14
C ARG A 74 0.56 18.99 -4.99
N VAL A 75 0.67 19.20 -6.29
CA VAL A 75 -0.19 18.67 -7.34
C VAL A 75 0.68 18.14 -8.48
N TRP A 76 0.16 17.21 -9.25
CA TRP A 76 0.91 16.55 -10.32
C TRP A 76 0.43 17.02 -11.68
N ARG A 77 1.37 17.02 -12.62
CA ARG A 77 1.06 17.07 -14.04
C ARG A 77 0.54 15.71 -14.47
N GLU A 78 -0.25 15.71 -15.53
CA GLU A 78 -0.61 14.46 -16.19
C GLU A 78 0.65 13.69 -16.63
N GLU A 79 1.53 14.33 -17.41
CA GLU A 79 2.79 13.75 -17.88
C GLU A 79 3.89 14.80 -17.88
N GLN A 80 5.13 14.41 -17.57
CA GLN A 80 6.28 15.32 -17.53
C GLN A 80 7.56 14.64 -17.98
N ALA A 81 8.49 15.44 -18.51
CA ALA A 81 9.85 14.99 -18.78
C ALA A 81 10.57 14.62 -17.46
N LEU A 82 11.56 13.73 -17.57
CA LEU A 82 12.48 13.43 -16.47
C LEU A 82 13.23 14.71 -16.05
N ALA A 83 13.63 14.78 -14.78
CA ALA A 83 14.26 15.95 -14.18
C ALA A 83 15.55 16.38 -14.91
N ASP A 84 16.33 15.41 -15.42
CA ASP A 84 17.57 15.65 -16.15
C ASP A 84 17.38 15.77 -17.68
N SER A 85 16.14 15.75 -18.15
CA SER A 85 15.81 15.95 -19.57
C SER A 85 15.84 17.42 -19.98
N ASN A 86 16.30 17.70 -21.20
CA ASN A 86 16.18 19.02 -21.83
C ASN A 86 14.84 19.23 -22.56
N SER A 87 13.87 18.33 -22.39
CA SER A 87 12.57 18.43 -23.06
C SER A 87 11.73 19.56 -22.49
N ALA A 88 11.28 20.46 -23.36
CA ALA A 88 10.32 21.52 -23.05
C ALA A 88 8.87 21.12 -23.38
N GLU A 89 8.63 19.85 -23.71
CA GLU A 89 7.30 19.36 -24.06
C GLU A 89 6.31 19.53 -22.89
N ILE A 90 5.07 19.84 -23.26
CA ILE A 90 3.96 20.04 -22.35
C ILE A 90 2.87 19.06 -22.76
N CYS A 91 2.51 18.16 -21.86
CA CYS A 91 1.47 17.17 -22.10
C CYS A 91 0.46 17.14 -20.94
N GLY A 92 -0.83 17.14 -21.32
CA GLY A 92 -1.97 16.98 -20.41
C GLY A 92 -2.20 18.10 -19.39
N ASP A 93 -3.04 17.80 -18.41
CA ASP A 93 -3.55 18.78 -17.44
C ASP A 93 -2.60 19.07 -16.26
N MET A 94 -2.75 20.26 -15.67
CA MET A 94 -2.13 20.67 -14.40
C MET A 94 -3.08 21.61 -13.62
N PRO A 95 -3.59 21.23 -12.43
CA PRO A 95 -3.38 19.95 -11.75
C PRO A 95 -4.19 18.81 -12.39
N HIS A 96 -3.57 17.63 -12.55
CA HIS A 96 -4.27 16.42 -12.95
C HIS A 96 -4.82 15.68 -11.73
N ASN A 97 -6.08 15.92 -11.38
CA ASN A 97 -6.65 15.51 -10.08
C ASN A 97 -6.80 14.00 -9.86
N TRP A 98 -6.79 13.18 -10.92
CA TRP A 98 -6.74 11.71 -10.74
C TRP A 98 -5.46 11.28 -10.04
N ALA A 99 -4.34 11.97 -10.26
CA ALA A 99 -3.07 11.73 -9.59
C ALA A 99 -3.22 11.86 -8.06
N SER A 100 -3.89 12.92 -7.60
CA SER A 100 -4.19 13.15 -6.18
C SER A 100 -5.12 12.08 -5.59
N ALA A 101 -6.14 11.66 -6.36
CA ALA A 101 -7.08 10.63 -5.91
C ALA A 101 -6.37 9.27 -5.76
N GLU A 102 -5.52 8.91 -6.72
CA GLU A 102 -4.76 7.66 -6.71
C GLU A 102 -3.73 7.62 -5.58
N PHE A 103 -3.07 8.74 -5.26
CA PHE A 103 -2.19 8.84 -4.09
C PHE A 103 -2.92 8.46 -2.80
N ILE A 104 -4.10 9.06 -2.56
CA ILE A 104 -4.92 8.76 -1.38
C ILE A 104 -5.39 7.29 -1.41
N ARG A 105 -5.79 6.80 -2.58
CA ARG A 105 -6.30 5.44 -2.77
C ARG A 105 -5.23 4.40 -2.45
N LEU A 106 -4.02 4.57 -2.97
CA LEU A 106 -2.89 3.67 -2.72
C LEU A 106 -2.49 3.69 -1.23
N VAL A 107 -2.36 4.88 -0.62
CA VAL A 107 -2.07 5.01 0.83
C VAL A 107 -3.10 4.25 1.67
N ARG A 108 -4.40 4.40 1.35
CA ARG A 108 -5.47 3.64 2.01
C ARG A 108 -5.27 2.15 1.80
N ASN A 109 -5.04 1.71 0.58
CA ASN A 109 -4.90 0.30 0.23
C ASN A 109 -3.67 -0.36 0.86
N MET A 110 -2.56 0.36 1.04
CA MET A 110 -1.39 -0.16 1.77
C MET A 110 -1.69 -0.48 3.24
N LEU A 111 -2.66 0.21 3.85
CA LEU A 111 -3.08 0.02 5.25
C LEU A 111 -4.27 -0.94 5.41
N VAL A 112 -5.26 -0.84 4.51
CA VAL A 112 -6.50 -1.63 4.51
C VAL A 112 -6.79 -2.03 3.07
N PHE A 113 -6.53 -3.29 2.72
CA PHE A 113 -6.62 -3.79 1.35
C PHE A 113 -7.68 -4.87 1.21
N GLU A 114 -8.43 -4.81 0.11
CA GLU A 114 -9.44 -5.83 -0.23
C GLU A 114 -8.87 -6.72 -1.34
N ARG A 115 -8.45 -7.94 -0.99
CA ARG A 115 -7.75 -8.84 -1.93
C ARG A 115 -8.35 -10.23 -1.90
N ALA A 116 -8.81 -10.69 -3.06
CA ALA A 116 -9.31 -12.05 -3.25
C ALA A 116 -10.35 -12.51 -2.20
N GLY A 117 -11.22 -11.59 -1.75
CA GLY A 117 -12.23 -11.87 -0.72
C GLY A 117 -11.79 -11.61 0.72
N ASN A 118 -10.51 -11.30 0.95
CA ASN A 118 -9.94 -11.01 2.27
C ASN A 118 -9.85 -9.51 2.54
N LEU A 119 -9.76 -9.18 3.82
CA LEU A 119 -9.36 -7.86 4.31
C LEU A 119 -7.92 -7.96 4.87
N GLU A 120 -6.95 -7.45 4.12
CA GLU A 120 -5.54 -7.46 4.48
C GLU A 120 -5.18 -6.12 5.15
N LEU A 121 -4.59 -6.19 6.35
CA LEU A 121 -4.14 -5.02 7.11
C LEU A 121 -2.64 -4.87 6.97
N PHE A 122 -2.19 -3.62 6.83
CA PHE A 122 -0.77 -3.22 6.76
C PHE A 122 0.04 -3.95 5.67
N TYR A 123 -0.61 -4.28 4.55
CA TYR A 123 0.02 -5.11 3.52
C TYR A 123 1.20 -4.42 2.82
N GLY A 124 1.13 -3.11 2.68
CA GLY A 124 2.21 -2.26 2.17
C GLY A 124 2.70 -1.25 3.19
N LEU A 125 2.52 -1.47 4.50
CA LEU A 125 2.89 -0.48 5.53
C LEU A 125 4.42 -0.22 5.52
N PRO A 126 4.88 0.98 5.14
CA PRO A 126 6.29 1.33 5.22
C PRO A 126 6.74 1.44 6.68
N VAL A 127 7.99 1.08 6.95
CA VAL A 127 8.52 1.01 8.32
C VAL A 127 8.61 2.38 8.99
N GLU A 128 8.80 3.42 8.19
CA GLU A 128 8.90 4.82 8.56
C GLU A 128 7.54 5.43 8.94
N TRP A 129 6.42 4.79 8.56
CA TRP A 129 5.08 5.17 9.00
C TRP A 129 4.74 4.62 10.39
N LEU A 130 5.59 3.74 10.94
CA LEU A 130 5.40 3.27 12.31
C LEU A 130 5.42 4.45 13.29
N PRO A 131 4.43 4.51 14.19
CA PRO A 131 4.29 5.63 15.10
C PRO A 131 5.50 5.75 16.03
N LYS A 132 5.93 7.00 16.23
CA LYS A 132 6.91 7.38 17.26
C LYS A 132 6.19 7.70 18.57
N GLU A 133 6.95 7.91 19.64
CA GLU A 133 6.41 8.28 20.95
C GLU A 133 5.46 9.49 20.86
N GLY A 134 4.31 9.41 21.53
CA GLY A 134 3.28 10.45 21.52
C GLY A 134 2.54 10.63 20.16
N LYS A 135 2.81 9.79 19.17
CA LYS A 135 2.14 9.79 17.86
C LYS A 135 1.34 8.51 17.65
N ARG A 136 0.44 8.55 16.67
CA ARG A 136 -0.38 7.41 16.25
C ARG A 136 -0.47 7.36 14.74
N LEU A 137 -0.55 6.15 14.18
CA LEU A 137 -1.08 5.92 12.85
C LEU A 137 -2.57 5.65 13.02
N TYR A 138 -3.42 6.46 12.38
CA TYR A 138 -4.86 6.40 12.57
C TYR A 138 -5.58 6.57 11.24
N ILE A 139 -6.46 5.63 10.91
CA ILE A 139 -7.42 5.74 9.82
C ILE A 139 -8.80 5.52 10.39
N GLU A 140 -9.72 6.42 10.09
CA GLU A 140 -11.07 6.39 10.63
C GLU A 140 -12.09 6.09 9.56
N LYS A 141 -12.95 5.11 9.83
CA LYS A 141 -14.15 4.81 9.05
C LYS A 141 -13.90 4.72 7.54
N THR A 142 -12.73 4.20 7.14
CA THR A 142 -12.40 4.04 5.72
C THR A 142 -13.37 3.02 5.10
N PRO A 143 -14.06 3.34 4.00
CA PRO A 143 -15.08 2.48 3.45
C PRO A 143 -14.45 1.25 2.82
N THR A 144 -14.99 0.04 3.08
CA THR A 144 -14.66 -1.22 2.39
C THR A 144 -15.96 -1.94 2.02
N ARG A 145 -15.92 -2.98 1.18
CA ARG A 145 -17.09 -3.86 0.93
C ARG A 145 -17.56 -4.57 2.20
N TYR A 146 -16.65 -4.72 3.17
CA TYR A 146 -16.86 -5.44 4.44
C TYR A 146 -17.26 -4.54 5.62
N GLY A 147 -17.52 -3.26 5.35
CA GLY A 147 -17.86 -2.24 6.34
C GLY A 147 -16.80 -1.16 6.48
N LYS A 148 -17.12 -0.14 7.27
CA LYS A 148 -16.15 0.93 7.57
C LYS A 148 -15.12 0.42 8.56
N ILE A 149 -13.85 0.65 8.26
CA ILE A 149 -12.72 0.20 9.07
C ILE A 149 -12.09 1.39 9.79
N THR A 150 -11.87 1.23 11.09
CA THR A 150 -11.06 2.15 11.89
C THR A 150 -9.89 1.36 12.48
N ILE A 151 -8.68 1.88 12.28
CA ILE A 151 -7.45 1.30 12.82
C ILE A 151 -6.66 2.38 13.54
N GLU A 152 -6.13 2.02 14.70
CA GLU A 152 -5.19 2.83 15.44
C GLU A 152 -3.98 1.97 15.82
N LEU A 153 -2.78 2.41 15.45
CA LEU A 153 -1.52 1.82 15.87
C LEU A 153 -0.78 2.86 16.73
N THR A 154 -0.33 2.45 17.91
CA THR A 154 0.41 3.31 18.85
C THR A 154 1.65 2.61 19.39
N LEU A 155 2.74 3.34 19.59
CA LEU A 155 3.93 2.84 20.27
C LEU A 155 3.67 2.78 21.79
N LYS A 156 3.97 1.66 22.43
CA LYS A 156 3.82 1.47 23.89
C LYS A 156 5.16 1.44 24.61
N SER A 157 6.14 0.77 24.03
CA SER A 157 7.52 0.73 24.50
C SER A 157 8.44 0.48 23.29
N LYS A 158 9.76 0.38 23.49
CA LYS A 158 10.74 0.31 22.38
C LYS A 158 10.47 -0.91 21.47
N GLY A 159 9.84 -0.66 20.32
CA GLY A 159 9.50 -1.68 19.33
C GLY A 159 8.23 -2.46 19.62
N GLU A 160 7.52 -2.12 20.69
CA GLU A 160 6.22 -2.69 21.05
C GLU A 160 5.10 -1.70 20.70
N TYR A 161 4.10 -2.20 19.98
CA TYR A 161 2.98 -1.43 19.48
C TYR A 161 1.67 -2.05 19.97
N GLU A 162 0.64 -1.22 20.13
CA GLU A 162 -0.73 -1.67 20.28
C GLU A 162 -1.51 -1.33 19.02
N LEU A 163 -2.15 -2.35 18.45
CA LEU A 163 -3.11 -2.23 17.37
C LEU A 163 -4.52 -2.34 17.93
N ALA A 164 -5.33 -1.32 17.70
CA ALA A 164 -6.78 -1.37 17.87
C ALA A 164 -7.47 -1.36 16.51
N PHE A 165 -8.43 -2.25 16.32
CA PHE A 165 -9.20 -2.39 15.10
C PHE A 165 -10.69 -2.38 15.41
N VAL A 166 -11.46 -1.70 14.55
CA VAL A 166 -12.92 -1.71 14.55
C VAL A 166 -13.41 -1.85 13.11
N ARG A 167 -14.39 -2.75 12.91
CA ARG A 167 -15.15 -2.93 11.68
C ARG A 167 -16.62 -2.72 11.96
N GLU A 168 -17.21 -1.73 11.31
CA GLU A 168 -18.66 -1.52 11.32
C GLU A 168 -19.38 -2.63 10.52
N LYS A 169 -20.65 -2.88 10.86
CA LYS A 169 -21.46 -3.90 10.19
C LYS A 169 -21.67 -3.56 8.71
N ALA A 170 -21.62 -4.57 7.85
CA ALA A 170 -21.95 -4.48 6.44
C ALA A 170 -22.71 -5.72 5.95
N ASN A 171 -23.17 -5.68 4.70
CA ASN A 171 -23.89 -6.78 4.05
C ASN A 171 -22.96 -7.91 3.59
N GLN A 172 -21.65 -7.66 3.53
CA GLN A 172 -20.64 -8.66 3.19
C GLN A 172 -19.66 -8.82 4.35
N SER A 173 -19.16 -10.04 4.52
CA SER A 173 -18.05 -10.34 5.44
C SER A 173 -16.83 -10.78 4.63
N PRO A 174 -15.62 -10.46 5.10
CA PRO A 174 -14.41 -10.96 4.45
C PRO A 174 -14.32 -12.48 4.69
N VAL A 175 -13.64 -13.18 3.78
CA VAL A 175 -13.28 -14.60 3.97
C VAL A 175 -12.34 -14.71 5.17
N ASP A 176 -11.20 -14.02 5.09
CA ASP A 176 -10.28 -13.84 6.21
C ASP A 176 -9.99 -12.36 6.44
N ILE A 177 -9.72 -12.00 7.70
CA ILE A 177 -8.97 -10.79 8.03
C ILE A 177 -7.52 -11.22 8.23
N ILE A 178 -6.58 -10.58 7.56
CA ILE A 178 -5.16 -10.96 7.59
C ILE A 178 -4.34 -9.75 8.01
N LEU A 179 -3.60 -9.86 9.11
CA LEU A 179 -2.62 -8.87 9.53
C LEU A 179 -1.26 -9.22 8.92
N ASN A 180 -0.65 -8.24 8.26
CA ASN A 180 0.72 -8.33 7.75
C ASN A 180 1.63 -7.52 8.66
N TRP A 181 2.36 -8.23 9.53
CA TRP A 181 3.21 -7.62 10.54
C TRP A 181 4.59 -8.27 10.56
N LYS A 182 5.63 -7.47 10.27
CA LYS A 182 7.03 -7.89 10.33
C LYS A 182 7.51 -7.96 11.77
N GLY A 183 7.22 -9.08 12.43
CA GLY A 183 7.53 -9.33 13.83
C GLY A 183 6.57 -10.35 14.43
N ALA A 184 6.23 -10.21 15.70
CA ALA A 184 5.33 -11.13 16.39
C ALA A 184 4.13 -10.43 17.04
N VAL A 185 3.07 -11.19 17.26
CA VAL A 185 1.94 -10.80 18.10
C VAL A 185 2.15 -11.41 19.48
N THR A 186 2.27 -10.59 20.52
CA THR A 186 2.58 -11.05 21.89
C THR A 186 1.34 -11.23 22.74
N GLU A 187 0.32 -10.40 22.53
CA GLU A 187 -0.96 -10.46 23.24
C GLU A 187 -2.11 -10.14 22.28
N SER A 188 -3.26 -10.79 22.41
CA SER A 188 -4.45 -10.46 21.62
C SER A 188 -5.74 -10.85 22.34
N ASP A 189 -6.77 -10.01 22.16
CA ASP A 189 -8.13 -10.28 22.66
C ASP A 189 -8.87 -11.35 21.84
N VAL A 190 -8.31 -11.75 20.69
CA VAL A 190 -8.91 -12.72 19.77
C VAL A 190 -7.93 -13.84 19.46
N LYS A 191 -8.47 -15.03 19.16
CA LYS A 191 -7.64 -16.14 18.70
C LYS A 191 -7.16 -15.86 17.28
N LEU A 192 -5.85 -15.83 17.09
CA LEU A 192 -5.20 -15.66 15.80
C LEU A 192 -4.36 -16.89 15.43
N GLU A 193 -4.10 -17.04 14.14
CA GLU A 193 -3.31 -18.13 13.57
C GLU A 193 -2.22 -17.55 12.68
N GLN A 194 -0.96 -17.95 12.88
CA GLN A 194 0.11 -17.57 11.96
C GLN A 194 0.04 -18.44 10.71
N ILE A 195 -0.17 -17.83 9.56
CA ILE A 195 -0.40 -18.54 8.28
C ILE A 195 0.79 -18.50 7.33
N GLY A 196 1.89 -17.87 7.75
CA GLY A 196 3.17 -17.88 7.03
C GLY A 196 3.95 -16.57 7.19
N GLY A 197 5.23 -16.68 7.54
CA GLY A 197 6.12 -15.53 7.72
C GLY A 197 5.49 -14.45 8.60
N ASN A 198 5.25 -13.28 8.01
CA ASN A 198 4.72 -12.09 8.68
C ASN A 198 3.18 -12.01 8.68
N ARG A 199 2.47 -13.09 8.35
CA ARG A 199 1.01 -13.09 8.12
C ARG A 199 0.25 -13.81 9.22
N TRP A 200 -0.76 -13.13 9.76
CA TRP A 200 -1.59 -13.61 10.86
C TRP A 200 -3.06 -13.54 10.47
N ARG A 201 -3.75 -14.69 10.46
CA ARG A 201 -5.20 -14.77 10.25
C ARG A 201 -5.93 -14.40 11.54
N LEU A 202 -6.91 -13.51 11.42
CA LEU A 202 -7.79 -13.08 12.50
C LEU A 202 -9.24 -13.53 12.24
N PRO A 203 -10.07 -13.68 13.28
CA PRO A 203 -11.45 -14.11 13.09
C PRO A 203 -12.27 -13.06 12.33
N ALA A 204 -12.76 -13.41 11.14
CA ALA A 204 -13.58 -12.52 10.30
C ALA A 204 -14.88 -12.06 10.98
N GLY A 205 -15.42 -12.86 11.90
CA GLY A 205 -16.64 -12.55 12.66
C GLY A 205 -16.47 -11.48 13.75
N CYS A 206 -15.23 -11.18 14.17
CA CYS A 206 -14.98 -10.18 15.20
C CYS A 206 -15.01 -8.76 14.61
N SER A 207 -15.85 -7.89 15.17
CA SER A 207 -15.97 -6.50 14.76
C SER A 207 -14.98 -5.56 15.47
N LYS A 208 -14.34 -6.01 16.56
CA LYS A 208 -13.36 -5.23 17.31
C LYS A 208 -12.34 -6.15 17.96
N TYR A 209 -11.08 -5.71 17.99
CA TYR A 209 -10.03 -6.36 18.76
C TYR A 209 -8.92 -5.37 19.10
N ARG A 210 -8.16 -5.69 20.16
CA ARG A 210 -6.84 -5.13 20.43
C ARG A 210 -5.78 -6.23 20.45
N MET A 211 -4.55 -5.85 20.14
CA MET A 211 -3.39 -6.72 20.26
C MET A 211 -2.10 -5.93 20.46
N LYS A 212 -1.11 -6.58 21.07
CA LYS A 212 0.25 -6.08 21.17
C LYS A 212 1.12 -6.76 20.11
N LEU A 213 1.89 -5.92 19.42
CA LEU A 213 2.76 -6.29 18.32
C LEU A 213 4.19 -5.91 18.68
N ILE A 214 5.14 -6.81 18.45
CA ILE A 214 6.57 -6.50 18.58
C ILE A 214 7.19 -6.49 17.19
N LYS A 215 8.00 -5.46 16.89
CA LYS A 215 8.72 -5.35 15.62
C LYS A 215 9.86 -6.39 15.58
N ALA A 216 10.12 -6.96 14.41
CA ALA A 216 11.15 -8.00 14.23
C ALA A 216 12.54 -7.61 14.80
N SER A 217 12.98 -6.37 14.61
CA SER A 217 14.26 -5.87 15.15
C SER A 217 14.34 -5.78 16.68
N SER A 218 13.23 -6.03 17.36
CA SER A 218 13.09 -5.98 18.83
C SER A 218 12.86 -7.36 19.45
N LEU A 219 12.78 -8.42 18.63
CA LEU A 219 12.81 -9.79 19.11
C LEU A 219 14.24 -10.13 19.56
N GLN A 220 14.42 -10.48 20.84
CA GLN A 220 15.67 -11.01 21.39
C GLN A 220 15.80 -12.50 21.09
#